data_AF-A0A4P9VH06-F1
#
_entry.id   AF-A0A4P9VH06-F1
#
_cell.length_a   1.000
_cell.length_b   1.000
_cell.length_c   1.000
_cell.angle_alpha   90.00
_cell.angle_beta   90.00
_cell.angle_gamma   90.00
#
_symmetry.space_group_name_H-M   'P 1'
#
loop_
_entity.id
_entity.type
_entity.pdbx_description
1 polymer ?
#
loop_
_entity_poly.entity_id
_entity_poly.type
_entity_poly.pdbx_seq_one_letter_code
_entity_poly.pdbx_strand_id
1 'polypeptide(L)'
;MRTGKVGVQQHSIIETEIYSSGGLLSFDFATSSYDYVKFFINGEVKIQQWQEKPYKRFEFLLPAGRHKLRWAFGRVEGGTRGQDAGWVDNLFIPALPDADNDGVKDGWEYHYFKTLDRDLYQDFDEDGITDFDEYQAGSDPTNALNAQTH
;
A
#
# COMPACT_ATOMS: atom_id res chain seq x y z
N MET A 1 9.43 -0.43 -7.16
CA MET A 1 8.81 -1.75 -6.90
C MET A 1 8.52 -2.47 -8.21
N ARG A 2 8.64 -3.80 -8.26
CA ARG A 2 8.39 -4.63 -9.47
C ARG A 2 7.31 -5.66 -9.19
N THR A 3 6.55 -5.98 -10.21
CA THR A 3 5.46 -6.94 -10.18
C THR A 3 5.94 -8.37 -10.45
N GLY A 4 5.19 -9.37 -9.97
CA GLY A 4 5.43 -10.77 -10.32
C GLY A 4 5.24 -11.04 -11.83
N LYS A 5 5.71 -12.21 -12.30
CA LYS A 5 5.48 -12.65 -13.69
C LYS A 5 3.99 -12.89 -13.89
N VAL A 6 3.39 -12.24 -14.89
CA VAL A 6 1.96 -12.31 -15.15
C VAL A 6 1.69 -13.31 -16.27
N GLY A 7 0.94 -14.38 -15.98
CA GLY A 7 0.41 -15.32 -16.98
C GLY A 7 -0.78 -14.74 -17.76
N VAL A 8 -1.24 -15.46 -18.79
CA VAL A 8 -2.45 -15.09 -19.55
C VAL A 8 -3.65 -15.00 -18.57
N GLN A 9 -4.42 -13.90 -18.63
CA GLN A 9 -5.54 -13.57 -17.71
C GLN A 9 -5.17 -13.19 -16.27
N GLN A 10 -3.89 -13.01 -15.95
CA GLN A 10 -3.50 -12.52 -14.64
C GLN A 10 -3.38 -11.00 -14.66
N HIS A 11 -3.84 -10.36 -13.61
CA HIS A 11 -3.42 -9.00 -13.26
C HIS A 11 -2.41 -9.18 -12.13
N SER A 12 -1.47 -8.27 -11.98
CA SER A 12 -1.00 -8.06 -10.61
C SER A 12 -1.31 -6.65 -10.15
N ILE A 13 -1.34 -6.54 -8.84
CA ILE A 13 -1.90 -5.42 -8.12
C ILE A 13 -0.89 -5.06 -7.05
N ILE A 14 -0.61 -3.77 -6.93
CA ILE A 14 0.02 -3.20 -5.76
C ILE A 14 -1.06 -2.33 -5.12
N GLU A 15 -1.38 -2.58 -3.86
CA GLU A 15 -2.34 -1.81 -3.07
C GLU A 15 -1.71 -1.42 -1.74
N THR A 16 -1.99 -0.20 -1.29
CA THR A 16 -1.65 0.26 0.05
C THR A 16 -2.74 1.19 0.57
N GLU A 17 -2.87 1.26 1.90
CA GLU A 17 -3.69 2.24 2.59
C GLU A 17 -2.78 3.18 3.37
N ILE A 18 -3.03 4.48 3.26
CA ILE A 18 -2.21 5.52 3.89
C ILE A 18 -3.12 6.60 4.48
N TYR A 19 -2.66 7.27 5.53
CA TYR A 19 -3.23 8.55 5.96
C TYR A 19 -2.42 9.69 5.35
N SER A 20 -3.07 10.50 4.51
CA SER A 20 -2.42 11.64 3.89
C SER A 20 -2.50 12.88 4.80
N SER A 21 -1.41 13.65 4.88
CA SER A 21 -1.45 15.02 5.42
C SER A 21 -2.08 16.04 4.47
N GLY A 22 -2.48 15.60 3.28
CA GLY A 22 -2.84 16.46 2.17
C GLY A 22 -1.61 16.87 1.37
N GLY A 23 -1.68 16.82 0.04
CA GLY A 23 -0.60 17.27 -0.82
C GLY A 23 -0.50 16.53 -2.15
N LEU A 24 0.69 16.60 -2.76
CA LEU A 24 0.95 15.97 -4.05
C LEU A 24 1.37 14.51 -3.85
N LEU A 25 0.57 13.58 -4.36
CA LEU A 25 1.01 12.21 -4.66
C LEU A 25 1.71 12.23 -6.01
N SER A 26 2.89 11.60 -6.11
CA SER A 26 3.52 11.38 -7.41
C SER A 26 4.22 10.02 -7.52
N PHE A 27 4.32 9.51 -8.74
CA PHE A 27 5.09 8.30 -9.05
C PHE A 27 5.40 8.24 -10.54
N ASP A 28 6.45 7.53 -10.91
CA ASP A 28 6.72 7.12 -12.28
C ASP A 28 6.16 5.72 -12.51
N PHE A 29 5.59 5.50 -13.70
CA PHE A 29 5.06 4.20 -14.11
C PHE A 29 5.59 3.78 -15.47
N ALA A 30 5.94 2.50 -15.63
CA ALA A 30 6.30 1.88 -16.90
C ALA A 30 5.80 0.43 -17.01
N THR A 31 5.67 -0.07 -18.23
CA THR A 31 5.29 -1.45 -18.60
C THR A 31 6.29 -2.03 -19.61
N SER A 32 6.38 -3.36 -19.72
CA SER A 32 7.29 -4.04 -20.67
C SER A 32 6.70 -4.29 -22.06
N SER A 33 5.38 -4.12 -22.22
CA SER A 33 4.62 -4.40 -23.44
C SER A 33 3.42 -3.43 -23.54
N TYR A 34 2.65 -3.49 -24.64
CA TYR A 34 1.41 -2.72 -24.89
C TYR A 34 0.25 -3.18 -23.97
N ASP A 35 0.48 -3.19 -22.67
CA ASP A 35 -0.50 -3.54 -21.65
C ASP A 35 -1.21 -2.30 -21.11
N TYR A 36 -2.33 -2.49 -20.43
CA TYR A 36 -3.03 -1.38 -19.80
C TYR A 36 -2.51 -1.12 -18.39
N VAL A 37 -2.41 0.15 -18.07
CA VAL A 37 -2.11 0.64 -16.71
C VAL A 37 -3.39 1.24 -16.15
N LYS A 38 -3.76 0.80 -14.94
CA LYS A 38 -4.80 1.44 -14.15
C LYS A 38 -4.25 1.87 -12.79
N PHE A 39 -4.57 3.09 -12.42
CA PHE A 39 -4.32 3.58 -11.07
C PHE A 39 -5.63 4.06 -10.47
N PHE A 40 -5.83 3.75 -9.20
CA PHE A 40 -7.04 4.07 -8.47
C PHE A 40 -6.71 4.81 -7.17
N ILE A 41 -7.56 5.77 -6.85
CA ILE A 41 -7.62 6.40 -5.52
C ILE A 41 -9.00 6.10 -4.96
N ASN A 42 -9.09 5.44 -3.81
CA ASN A 42 -10.35 5.06 -3.16
C ASN A 42 -11.32 4.30 -4.09
N GLY A 43 -10.77 3.47 -4.98
CA GLY A 43 -11.54 2.71 -5.97
C GLY A 43 -11.93 3.48 -7.23
N GLU A 44 -11.74 4.81 -7.28
CA GLU A 44 -11.98 5.64 -8.46
C GLU A 44 -10.80 5.52 -9.44
N VAL A 45 -11.08 5.24 -10.72
CA VAL A 45 -10.06 5.19 -11.78
C VAL A 45 -9.49 6.59 -12.05
N LYS A 46 -8.19 6.77 -11.81
CA LYS A 46 -7.46 8.01 -12.12
C LYS A 46 -6.58 7.91 -13.35
N ILE A 47 -6.06 6.71 -13.61
CA ILE A 47 -5.33 6.39 -14.84
C ILE A 47 -6.02 5.19 -15.49
N GLN A 48 -6.27 5.29 -16.80
CA GLN A 48 -6.60 4.15 -17.65
C GLN A 48 -6.05 4.44 -19.04
N GLN A 49 -4.87 3.90 -19.33
CA GLN A 49 -4.22 4.11 -20.63
C GLN A 49 -3.38 2.90 -21.03
N TRP A 50 -3.12 2.83 -22.33
CA TRP A 50 -2.10 1.98 -22.92
C TRP A 50 -0.75 2.63 -22.69
N GLN A 51 0.22 1.89 -22.16
CA GLN A 51 1.57 2.40 -21.99
C GLN A 51 2.56 1.37 -22.51
N GLU A 52 3.61 1.84 -23.18
CA GLU A 52 4.88 1.15 -23.35
C GLU A 52 5.94 1.99 -22.63
N LYS A 53 7.16 1.46 -22.47
CA LYS A 53 8.32 2.31 -22.16
C LYS A 53 8.36 3.56 -23.06
N PRO A 54 8.78 4.72 -22.54
CA PRO A 54 9.49 4.93 -21.26
C PRO A 54 8.59 5.18 -20.04
N TYR A 55 9.24 5.34 -18.87
CA TYR A 55 8.57 5.81 -17.64
C TYR A 55 7.85 7.14 -17.88
N LYS A 56 6.65 7.25 -17.33
CA LYS A 56 5.87 8.50 -17.29
C LYS A 56 5.55 8.85 -15.84
N ARG A 57 5.80 10.09 -15.47
CA ARG A 57 5.41 10.69 -14.19
C ARG A 57 3.90 10.93 -14.15
N PHE A 58 3.28 10.54 -13.06
CA PHE A 58 1.90 10.87 -12.71
C PHE A 58 1.85 11.60 -11.39
N GLU A 59 0.91 12.52 -11.29
CA GLU A 59 0.76 13.45 -10.18
C GLU A 59 -0.73 13.64 -9.88
N PHE A 60 -1.09 13.55 -8.60
CA PHE A 60 -2.46 13.73 -8.13
C PHE A 60 -2.45 14.51 -6.82
N LEU A 61 -3.37 15.46 -6.68
CA LEU A 61 -3.64 16.04 -5.37
C LEU A 61 -4.43 15.04 -4.53
N LEU A 62 -3.93 14.78 -3.33
CA LEU A 62 -4.56 13.95 -2.34
C LEU A 62 -5.01 14.83 -1.17
N PRO A 63 -6.31 14.86 -0.82
CA PRO A 63 -6.77 15.52 0.40
C PRO A 63 -6.16 14.89 1.65
N ALA A 64 -6.25 15.59 2.78
CA ALA A 64 -5.92 14.98 4.07
C ALA A 64 -6.93 13.88 4.41
N GLY A 65 -6.44 12.80 5.05
CA GLY A 65 -7.26 11.66 5.48
C GLY A 65 -6.83 10.33 4.85
N ARG A 66 -7.59 9.27 5.16
CA ARG A 66 -7.30 7.90 4.72
C ARG A 66 -7.58 7.70 3.24
N HIS A 67 -6.60 7.15 2.53
CA HIS A 67 -6.69 6.83 1.11
C HIS A 67 -6.18 5.43 0.81
N LYS A 68 -6.92 4.73 -0.05
CA LYS A 68 -6.51 3.47 -0.68
C LYS A 68 -5.93 3.78 -2.06
N LEU A 69 -4.63 3.50 -2.23
CA LEU A 69 -3.93 3.68 -3.49
C LEU A 69 -3.72 2.31 -4.13
N ARG A 70 -4.16 2.13 -5.37
CA ARG A 70 -4.04 0.86 -6.07
C ARG A 70 -3.50 1.04 -7.48
N TRP A 71 -2.39 0.37 -7.78
CA TRP A 71 -1.85 0.20 -9.12
C TRP A 71 -2.24 -1.19 -9.62
N ALA A 72 -2.88 -1.27 -10.77
CA ALA A 72 -3.22 -2.51 -11.44
C ALA A 72 -2.65 -2.52 -12.85
N PHE A 73 -2.01 -3.62 -13.20
CA PHE A 73 -1.40 -3.86 -14.50
C PHE A 73 -1.88 -5.22 -14.99
N GLY A 74 -2.27 -5.27 -16.24
CA GLY A 74 -2.87 -6.45 -16.81
C GLY A 74 -2.75 -6.46 -18.32
N ARG A 75 -2.75 -7.68 -18.83
CA ARG A 75 -2.74 -7.98 -20.25
C ARG A 75 -4.17 -7.91 -20.80
N VAL A 76 -4.37 -7.33 -21.97
CA VAL A 76 -5.60 -7.53 -22.75
C VAL A 76 -5.58 -8.86 -23.50
N GLU A 77 -6.76 -9.43 -23.75
CA GLU A 77 -6.91 -10.66 -24.53
C GLU A 77 -6.26 -10.53 -25.91
N GLY A 78 -5.48 -11.56 -26.31
CA GLY A 78 -4.90 -11.68 -27.66
C GLY A 78 -3.42 -11.32 -27.84
N GLY A 79 -2.71 -10.83 -26.82
CA GLY A 79 -1.28 -10.54 -26.93
C GLY A 79 -0.36 -11.80 -26.96
N THR A 80 0.83 -11.70 -27.55
CA THR A 80 1.86 -12.77 -27.60
C THR A 80 2.61 -12.99 -26.29
N ARG A 81 2.91 -14.25 -25.93
CA ARG A 81 3.70 -14.64 -24.75
C ARG A 81 4.99 -13.82 -24.61
N GLY A 82 5.06 -13.00 -23.56
CA GLY A 82 6.22 -12.20 -23.17
C GLY A 82 6.33 -12.11 -21.65
N GLN A 83 7.46 -11.60 -21.14
CA GLN A 83 7.65 -11.30 -19.71
C GLN A 83 6.95 -9.96 -19.40
N ASP A 84 5.63 -10.02 -19.24
CA ASP A 84 4.80 -8.84 -18.96
C ASP A 84 5.02 -8.42 -17.49
N ALA A 85 5.48 -7.18 -17.28
CA ALA A 85 5.80 -6.62 -15.97
C ALA A 85 5.49 -5.11 -15.94
N GLY A 86 5.00 -4.64 -14.79
CA GLY A 86 4.87 -3.23 -14.46
C GLY A 86 5.98 -2.79 -13.51
N TRP A 87 6.29 -1.50 -13.55
CA TRP A 87 7.19 -0.85 -12.60
C TRP A 87 6.57 0.45 -12.09
N VAL A 88 6.56 0.59 -10.77
CA VAL A 88 6.30 1.86 -10.08
C VAL A 88 7.62 2.31 -9.49
N ASP A 89 8.05 3.53 -9.79
CA ASP A 89 9.28 4.11 -9.28
C ASP A 89 9.08 5.56 -8.83
N ASN A 90 10.07 6.11 -8.12
CA ASN A 90 10.06 7.48 -7.60
C ASN A 90 8.77 7.83 -6.85
N LEU A 91 8.20 6.88 -6.10
CA LEU A 91 6.95 7.08 -5.38
C LEU A 91 7.12 8.10 -4.25
N PHE A 92 6.31 9.15 -4.29
CA PHE A 92 6.18 10.15 -3.24
C PHE A 92 4.73 10.19 -2.78
N ILE A 93 4.50 9.88 -1.51
CA ILE A 93 3.17 9.93 -0.87
C ILE A 93 3.21 11.02 0.21
N PRO A 94 2.26 11.98 0.21
CA PRO A 94 2.16 13.00 1.24
C PRO A 94 1.48 12.41 2.48
N ALA A 95 2.16 11.51 3.19
CA ALA A 95 1.65 10.83 4.39
C ALA A 95 2.46 11.23 5.63
N LEU A 96 1.79 11.23 6.79
CA LEU A 96 2.45 11.35 8.09
C LEU A 96 2.85 9.96 8.57
N PRO A 97 4.02 9.80 9.24
CA PRO A 97 4.39 8.52 9.84
C PRO A 97 3.54 8.12 11.06
N ASP A 98 2.99 9.11 11.76
CA ASP A 98 2.20 9.04 12.99
C ASP A 98 1.23 10.24 12.93
N ALA A 99 -0.03 9.98 12.55
CA ALA A 99 -0.99 11.02 12.20
C ALA A 99 -1.85 11.50 13.40
N ASP A 100 -2.09 10.64 14.37
CA ASP A 100 -2.81 10.95 15.61
C ASP A 100 -1.87 11.35 16.78
N ASN A 101 -0.55 11.18 16.61
CA ASN A 101 0.51 11.57 17.55
C ASN A 101 0.43 10.82 18.89
N ASP A 102 0.02 9.56 18.86
CA ASP A 102 0.02 8.70 20.04
C ASP A 102 1.38 8.00 20.29
N GLY A 103 2.33 8.18 19.36
CA GLY A 103 3.69 7.63 19.43
C GLY A 103 3.85 6.29 18.71
N VAL A 104 2.80 5.78 18.08
CA VAL A 104 2.81 4.60 17.22
C VAL A 104 2.77 5.03 15.75
N LYS A 105 3.42 4.23 14.88
CA LYS A 105 3.39 4.52 13.45
C LYS A 105 2.08 4.03 12.85
N ASP A 106 1.42 4.88 12.04
CA ASP A 106 0.22 4.56 11.27
C ASP A 106 0.33 3.20 10.54
N GLY A 107 1.52 2.93 9.97
CA GLY A 107 1.76 1.71 9.22
C GLY A 107 1.59 0.44 10.05
N TRP A 108 1.95 0.49 11.34
CA TRP A 108 1.79 -0.62 12.28
C TRP A 108 0.32 -0.74 12.69
N GLU A 109 -0.36 0.35 13.03
CA GLU A 109 -1.77 0.32 13.42
C GLU A 109 -2.68 -0.10 12.26
N TYR A 110 -2.44 0.39 11.05
CA TYR A 110 -3.16 -0.10 9.86
C TYR A 110 -2.83 -1.55 9.53
N HIS A 111 -1.63 -2.05 9.88
CA HIS A 111 -1.29 -3.45 9.65
C HIS A 111 -2.17 -4.36 10.51
N TYR A 112 -2.24 -4.10 11.82
CA TYR A 112 -2.92 -4.95 12.79
C TYR A 112 -4.41 -4.60 12.98
N PHE A 113 -4.75 -3.33 13.06
CA PHE A 113 -6.08 -2.88 13.52
C PHE A 113 -6.94 -2.18 12.46
N LYS A 114 -6.34 -1.79 11.32
CA LYS A 114 -7.03 -1.09 10.22
C LYS A 114 -7.65 0.25 10.65
N THR A 115 -7.17 0.88 11.71
CA THR A 115 -7.63 2.17 12.26
C THR A 115 -6.48 2.92 12.95
N LEU A 116 -6.65 4.23 13.18
CA LEU A 116 -5.77 5.14 13.95
C LEU A 116 -6.55 5.75 15.14
N ASP A 117 -7.42 4.96 15.76
CA ASP A 117 -8.29 5.43 16.84
C ASP A 117 -8.44 4.30 17.87
N ARG A 118 -7.35 3.56 18.06
CA ARG A 118 -7.30 2.42 18.94
C ARG A 118 -6.74 2.85 20.28
N ASP A 119 -7.31 2.32 21.35
CA ASP A 119 -6.73 2.43 22.68
C ASP A 119 -5.55 1.46 22.81
N LEU A 120 -4.34 1.95 22.62
CA LEU A 120 -3.10 1.17 22.62
C LEU A 120 -2.68 0.67 24.02
N TYR A 121 -3.36 1.10 25.08
CA TYR A 121 -3.13 0.59 26.43
C TYR A 121 -3.97 -0.64 26.75
N GLN A 122 -4.76 -1.12 25.79
CA GLN A 122 -5.41 -2.42 25.86
C GLN A 122 -4.44 -3.52 25.43
N ASP A 123 -4.88 -4.75 25.67
CA ASP A 123 -4.21 -5.99 25.34
C ASP A 123 -5.13 -6.71 24.35
N PHE A 124 -4.85 -6.56 23.05
CA PHE A 124 -5.77 -7.04 22.01
C PHE A 124 -5.88 -8.57 22.00
N ASP A 125 -4.79 -9.27 22.28
CA ASP A 125 -4.70 -10.72 22.20
C ASP A 125 -4.77 -11.43 23.56
N GLU A 126 -4.95 -10.66 24.63
CA GLU A 126 -5.18 -11.09 26.02
C GLU A 126 -3.99 -11.88 26.60
N ASP A 127 -2.77 -11.51 26.23
CA ASP A 127 -1.53 -12.20 26.64
C ASP A 127 -0.83 -11.57 27.86
N GLY A 128 -1.31 -10.41 28.30
CA GLY A 128 -0.83 -9.66 29.44
C GLY A 128 0.15 -8.53 29.10
N ILE A 129 0.43 -8.27 27.82
CA ILE A 129 1.22 -7.14 27.33
C ILE A 129 0.28 -6.15 26.62
N THR A 130 0.51 -4.85 26.76
CA THR A 130 -0.31 -3.85 26.07
C THR A 130 0.13 -3.70 24.61
N ASP A 131 -0.80 -3.37 23.71
CA ASP A 131 -0.52 -3.14 22.28
C ASP A 131 0.62 -2.12 22.09
N PHE A 132 0.69 -1.09 22.96
CA PHE A 132 1.77 -0.10 22.97
C PHE A 132 3.13 -0.71 23.34
N ASP A 133 3.19 -1.52 24.39
CA ASP A 133 4.43 -2.19 24.81
C ASP A 133 4.91 -3.18 23.75
N GLU A 134 3.99 -3.85 23.08
CA GLU A 134 4.28 -4.73 21.95
C GLU A 134 4.85 -3.98 20.74
N TYR A 135 4.30 -2.81 20.42
CA TYR A 135 4.89 -1.94 19.41
C TYR A 135 6.34 -1.55 19.76
N GLN A 136 6.61 -1.20 21.02
CA GLN A 136 7.97 -0.86 21.47
C GLN A 136 8.92 -2.07 21.42
N ALA A 137 8.41 -3.27 21.74
CA ALA A 137 9.15 -4.53 21.69
C ALA A 137 9.33 -5.06 20.26
N GLY A 138 8.54 -4.57 19.30
CA GLY A 138 8.48 -5.10 17.94
C GLY A 138 7.83 -6.49 17.86
N SER A 139 6.94 -6.81 18.80
CA SER A 139 6.13 -8.03 18.78
C SER A 139 4.83 -7.83 18.00
N ASP A 140 4.04 -8.90 17.88
CA ASP A 140 2.81 -8.94 17.08
C ASP A 140 1.60 -8.85 18.01
N PRO A 141 0.87 -7.71 18.05
CA PRO A 141 -0.21 -7.50 19.01
C PRO A 141 -1.46 -8.32 18.75
N THR A 142 -1.37 -9.34 17.89
CA THR A 142 -2.45 -10.27 17.57
C THR A 142 -2.05 -11.72 17.87
N ASN A 143 -0.90 -11.92 18.49
CA ASN A 143 -0.30 -13.21 18.80
C ASN A 143 -0.15 -13.42 20.32
N ALA A 144 -1.16 -14.06 20.91
CA ALA A 144 -1.24 -14.34 22.34
C ALA A 144 -0.16 -15.27 22.93
N LEU A 145 0.87 -15.58 22.16
CA LEU A 145 2.06 -16.34 22.56
C LEU A 145 3.27 -15.43 22.83
N ASN A 146 3.18 -14.12 22.64
CA ASN A 146 4.29 -13.20 22.89
C ASN A 146 4.72 -13.24 24.37
N ALA A 147 3.78 -13.46 25.29
CA ALA A 147 4.02 -13.62 26.73
C ALA A 147 4.77 -14.92 27.13
N GLN A 148 5.00 -15.88 26.22
CA GLN A 148 5.65 -17.16 26.56
C GLN A 148 7.16 -17.17 26.30
N THR A 149 7.91 -16.33 27.01
CA THR A 149 9.33 -16.64 27.29
C THR A 149 9.70 -16.27 28.74
N HIS A 150 9.57 -17.26 29.62
CA HIS A 150 10.25 -17.30 30.93
C HIS A 150 11.38 -18.33 30.89
#